data_AF-A0A2E2TDT1-F1
#
_entry.id   AF-A0A2E2TDT1-F1
#
_cell.length_a   1.000
_cell.length_b   1.000
_cell.length_c   1.000
_cell.angle_alpha   90.00
_cell.angle_beta   90.00
_cell.angle_gamma   90.00
#
_symmetry.space_group_name_H-M   'P 1'
#
loop_
_entity.id
_entity.type
_entity.pdbx_description
1 polymer ?
#
loop_
_entity_poly.entity_id
_entity_poly.type
_entity_poly.pdbx_seq_one_letter_code
_entity_poly.pdbx_strand_id
1 'polypeptide(L)'
;MILCLITYIIFSLEYNASSIYYYVFYGANIPFIIGGTLPFLSHFWSLGVEEQFYMFWPWINKLRKNNILLIVIGLITLLILVKIYIHIFYPDSTIGLAINVTRFQCMLIGALGAILYKNDYKYFIKITTSKPVQIVSWAIMILMTINKYHIASILDHEILTLITVLLIIGQITKKGLIDLENFILDFLGKISYGMYVIHPLLIFLCSKVLVEVTSYSMLNYLIVYVSIISLTIVLSYFSYKYLEMPFLRLKTKKYTVINSSGTRIS
;
A
#
# COMPACT_ATOMS: atom_id res chain seq x y z
N MET A 1 -1.98 -16.35 -5.63
CA MET A 1 -2.90 -17.34 -5.03
C MET A 1 -2.59 -18.77 -5.45
N ILE A 2 -2.71 -19.14 -6.74
CA ILE A 2 -2.46 -20.52 -7.21
C ILE A 2 -1.07 -21.03 -6.80
N LEU A 3 -0.03 -20.22 -7.02
CA LEU A 3 1.34 -20.58 -6.63
C LEU A 3 1.47 -20.85 -5.11
N CYS A 4 0.82 -20.04 -4.27
CA CYS A 4 0.80 -20.24 -2.83
C CYS A 4 0.05 -21.54 -2.45
N LEU A 5 -1.09 -21.82 -3.09
CA LEU A 5 -1.83 -23.07 -2.89
C LEU A 5 -1.00 -24.30 -3.26
N ILE A 6 -0.24 -24.23 -4.36
CA ILE A 6 0.71 -25.27 -4.76
C ILE A 6 1.77 -25.45 -3.67
N THR A 7 2.33 -24.36 -3.12
CA THR A 7 3.31 -24.50 -2.03
C THR A 7 2.74 -25.08 -0.75
N TYR A 8 1.47 -24.82 -0.41
CA TYR A 8 0.81 -25.51 0.71
C TYR A 8 0.77 -27.02 0.51
N ILE A 9 0.42 -27.44 -0.71
CA ILE A 9 0.36 -28.86 -1.05
C ILE A 9 1.75 -29.50 -1.00
N ILE A 10 2.76 -28.86 -1.60
CA ILE A 10 4.13 -29.39 -1.65
C ILE A 10 4.74 -29.52 -0.25
N PHE A 11 4.55 -28.52 0.61
CA PHE A 11 5.15 -28.50 1.94
C PHE A 11 4.24 -29.03 3.05
N SER A 12 3.07 -29.59 2.69
CA SER A 12 2.08 -30.13 3.64
C SER A 12 1.76 -29.17 4.80
N LEU A 13 1.67 -27.87 4.50
CA LEU A 13 1.43 -26.84 5.48
C LEU A 13 -0.05 -26.82 5.87
N GLU A 14 -0.34 -26.80 7.17
CA GLU A 14 -1.71 -26.64 7.66
C GLU A 14 -2.25 -25.25 7.27
N TYR A 15 -3.48 -25.22 6.74
CA TYR A 15 -4.16 -23.98 6.42
C TYR A 15 -5.67 -24.12 6.57
N ASN A 16 -6.33 -23.01 6.93
CA ASN A 16 -7.77 -22.98 7.00
C ASN A 16 -8.37 -22.80 5.59
N ALA A 17 -8.99 -23.86 5.05
CA ALA A 17 -9.59 -23.84 3.72
C ALA A 17 -10.71 -22.79 3.57
N SER A 18 -11.45 -22.49 4.66
CA SER A 18 -12.49 -21.45 4.61
C SER A 18 -11.90 -20.06 4.40
N SER A 19 -10.64 -19.84 4.76
CA SER A 19 -9.99 -18.55 4.58
C SER A 19 -9.81 -18.19 3.10
N ILE A 20 -9.74 -19.18 2.20
CA ILE A 20 -9.56 -18.97 0.75
C ILE A 20 -10.67 -18.08 0.17
N TYR A 21 -11.92 -18.26 0.62
CA TYR A 21 -13.06 -17.46 0.14
C TYR A 21 -12.83 -15.97 0.37
N TYR A 22 -12.26 -15.59 1.52
CA TYR A 22 -11.94 -14.19 1.81
C TYR A 22 -10.89 -13.63 0.85
N TYR A 23 -9.90 -14.41 0.42
CA TYR A 23 -8.91 -13.93 -0.54
C TYR A 23 -9.47 -13.79 -1.96
N VAL A 24 -10.39 -14.66 -2.36
CA VAL A 24 -11.05 -14.59 -3.68
C VAL A 24 -11.98 -13.37 -3.78
N PHE A 25 -12.69 -13.05 -2.70
CA PHE A 25 -13.66 -11.94 -2.66
C PHE A 25 -13.10 -10.64 -2.08
N TYR A 26 -11.77 -10.43 -2.11
CA TYR A 26 -11.11 -9.21 -1.60
C TYR A 26 -11.41 -8.87 -0.13
N GLY A 27 -11.76 -9.88 0.67
CA GLY A 27 -12.00 -9.81 2.11
C GLY A 27 -10.81 -10.26 2.96
N ALA A 28 -9.58 -10.25 2.41
CA ALA A 28 -8.37 -10.75 3.07
C ALA A 28 -8.01 -10.04 4.40
N ASN A 29 -8.57 -8.85 4.62
CA ASN A 29 -8.48 -8.13 5.90
C ASN A 29 -9.24 -8.82 7.04
N ILE A 30 -10.32 -9.56 6.75
CA ILE A 30 -11.08 -10.29 7.78
C ILE A 30 -10.23 -11.37 8.44
N PRO A 31 -9.65 -12.36 7.70
CA PRO A 31 -8.76 -13.36 8.31
C PRO A 31 -7.53 -12.73 8.95
N PHE A 32 -7.09 -11.54 8.51
CA PHE A 32 -6.02 -10.77 9.18
C PHE A 32 -6.42 -10.25 10.56
N ILE A 33 -7.65 -9.79 10.73
CA ILE A 33 -8.16 -9.29 12.02
C ILE A 33 -8.44 -10.43 13.01
N ILE A 34 -9.01 -11.53 12.54
CA ILE A 34 -9.44 -12.65 13.42
C ILE A 34 -8.35 -13.71 13.66
N GLY A 35 -7.15 -13.52 13.10
CA GLY A 35 -6.02 -14.47 13.28
C GLY A 35 -6.10 -15.75 12.42
N GLY A 36 -6.90 -15.74 11.35
CA GLY A 36 -7.12 -16.86 10.44
C GLY A 36 -6.41 -16.74 9.07
N THR A 37 -5.33 -15.95 8.99
CA THR A 37 -4.63 -15.70 7.71
C THR A 37 -4.01 -16.95 7.13
N LEU A 38 -4.00 -17.02 5.80
CA LEU A 38 -3.15 -17.96 5.09
C LEU A 38 -1.69 -17.43 5.16
N PRO A 39 -0.72 -18.21 5.69
CA PRO A 39 0.71 -17.95 5.49
C PRO A 39 1.07 -17.50 4.06
N PHE A 40 2.04 -16.60 3.91
CA PHE A 40 2.46 -15.98 2.63
C PHE A 40 1.43 -15.05 1.98
N LEU A 41 0.13 -15.25 2.17
CA LEU A 41 -0.92 -14.37 1.67
C LEU A 41 -1.38 -13.35 2.70
N SER A 42 -0.87 -13.41 3.94
CA SER A 42 -1.27 -12.50 5.02
C SER A 42 -1.25 -11.04 4.58
N HIS A 43 -0.18 -10.59 3.91
CA HIS A 43 -0.01 -9.22 3.42
C HIS A 43 -1.13 -8.70 2.49
N PHE A 44 -1.88 -9.58 1.81
CA PHE A 44 -2.98 -9.21 0.90
C PHE A 44 -4.12 -8.45 1.58
N TRP A 45 -4.14 -8.40 2.92
CA TRP A 45 -5.10 -7.57 3.65
C TRP A 45 -5.11 -6.12 3.14
N SER A 46 -3.95 -5.53 2.82
CA SER A 46 -3.89 -4.13 2.40
C SER A 46 -4.48 -3.95 0.99
N LEU A 47 -4.22 -4.89 0.08
CA LEU A 47 -4.83 -4.90 -1.25
C LEU A 47 -6.36 -5.06 -1.18
N GLY A 48 -6.86 -5.94 -0.31
CA GLY A 48 -8.30 -6.12 -0.10
C GLY A 48 -8.99 -4.84 0.40
N VAL A 49 -8.34 -4.13 1.33
CA VAL A 49 -8.83 -2.84 1.85
C VAL A 49 -8.84 -1.76 0.77
N GLU A 50 -7.82 -1.69 -0.08
CA GLU A 50 -7.76 -0.75 -1.20
C GLU A 50 -8.93 -0.98 -2.19
N GLU A 51 -9.16 -2.24 -2.59
CA GLU A 51 -10.27 -2.59 -3.48
C GLU A 51 -11.64 -2.29 -2.86
N GLN A 52 -11.81 -2.54 -1.56
CA GLN A 52 -13.01 -2.14 -0.82
C GLN A 52 -13.21 -0.62 -0.88
N PHE A 53 -12.17 0.17 -0.63
CA PHE A 53 -12.25 1.63 -0.73
C PHE A 53 -12.64 2.09 -2.14
N TYR A 54 -12.03 1.52 -3.18
CA TYR A 54 -12.36 1.86 -4.56
C TYR A 54 -13.76 1.40 -4.99
N MET A 55 -14.34 0.41 -4.33
CA MET A 55 -15.74 0.05 -4.52
C MET A 55 -16.68 1.12 -3.97
N PHE A 56 -16.33 1.77 -2.85
CA PHE A 56 -17.13 2.84 -2.22
C PHE A 56 -16.91 4.23 -2.83
N TRP A 57 -15.69 4.54 -3.25
CA TRP A 57 -15.31 5.88 -3.72
C TRP A 57 -16.17 6.46 -4.86
N PRO A 58 -16.54 5.70 -5.92
CA PRO A 58 -17.38 6.21 -7.00
C PRO A 58 -18.75 6.70 -6.53
N TRP A 59 -19.32 6.08 -5.49
CA TRP A 59 -20.61 6.49 -4.93
C TRP A 59 -20.48 7.82 -4.19
N ILE A 60 -19.42 7.99 -3.40
CA ILE A 60 -19.11 9.24 -2.72
C ILE A 60 -18.89 10.36 -3.75
N ASN A 61 -18.09 10.11 -4.79
CA ASN A 61 -17.82 11.09 -5.84
C ASN A 61 -19.06 11.42 -6.71
N LYS A 62 -20.04 10.51 -6.80
CA LYS A 62 -21.34 10.78 -7.46
C LYS A 62 -22.25 11.69 -6.62
N LEU A 63 -22.13 11.66 -5.30
CA LEU A 63 -22.93 12.50 -4.40
C LEU A 63 -22.48 13.96 -4.51
N ARG A 64 -23.29 14.79 -5.17
CA ARG A 64 -23.22 16.26 -5.28
C ARG A 64 -21.79 16.82 -5.40
N LYS A 65 -21.36 17.06 -6.64
CA LYS A 65 -20.06 17.68 -7.00
C LYS A 65 -19.69 18.92 -6.16
N ASN A 66 -20.67 19.73 -5.75
CA ASN A 66 -20.42 20.97 -5.01
C ASN A 66 -20.11 20.76 -3.51
N ASN A 67 -20.47 19.62 -2.93
CA ASN A 67 -20.32 19.37 -1.49
C ASN A 67 -19.29 18.27 -1.18
N ILE A 68 -18.64 17.70 -2.20
CA ILE A 68 -17.71 16.57 -2.05
C ILE A 68 -16.60 16.85 -1.03
N LEU A 69 -16.07 18.09 -0.99
CA LEU A 69 -15.05 18.50 -0.05
C LEU A 69 -15.53 18.39 1.40
N LEU A 70 -16.72 18.91 1.69
CA LEU A 70 -17.32 18.86 3.03
C LEU A 70 -17.66 17.43 3.44
N ILE A 71 -18.14 16.60 2.51
CA ILE A 71 -18.42 15.18 2.75
C ILE A 71 -17.14 14.44 3.12
N VAL A 72 -16.06 14.62 2.34
CA VAL A 72 -14.77 13.96 2.60
C VAL A 72 -14.19 14.41 3.94
N ILE A 73 -14.21 15.71 4.24
CA ILE A 73 -13.76 16.23 5.55
C ILE A 73 -14.60 15.63 6.68
N GLY A 74 -15.94 15.61 6.53
CA GLY A 74 -16.84 15.03 7.52
C GLY A 74 -16.63 13.52 7.74
N LEU A 75 -16.32 12.77 6.69
CA LEU A 75 -16.00 11.34 6.80
C LEU A 75 -14.65 11.11 7.49
N ILE A 76 -13.62 11.91 7.16
CA ILE A 76 -12.31 11.83 7.83
C ILE A 76 -12.47 12.13 9.32
N THR A 77 -13.16 13.21 9.68
CA THR A 77 -13.36 13.59 11.09
C THR A 77 -14.16 12.53 11.82
N LEU A 78 -15.24 12.01 11.23
CA LEU A 78 -16.03 10.93 11.80
C LEU A 78 -15.17 9.68 12.07
N LEU A 79 -14.39 9.22 11.09
CA LEU A 79 -13.58 8.01 11.24
C LEU A 79 -12.46 8.19 12.29
N ILE A 80 -11.84 9.37 12.36
CA ILE A 80 -10.85 9.68 13.40
C ILE A 80 -11.50 9.70 14.79
N LEU A 81 -12.67 10.32 14.93
CA LEU A 81 -13.41 10.34 16.19
C LEU A 81 -13.82 8.93 16.63
N VAL A 82 -14.32 8.11 15.70
CA VAL A 82 -14.67 6.71 15.97
C VAL A 82 -13.42 5.91 16.38
N LYS A 83 -12.29 6.11 15.70
CA LYS A 83 -11.00 5.49 16.05
C LYS A 83 -10.57 5.85 17.48
N ILE A 84 -10.59 7.15 17.82
CA ILE A 84 -10.23 7.65 19.16
C ILE A 84 -11.20 7.10 20.21
N TYR A 85 -12.50 7.14 19.94
CA TYR A 85 -13.53 6.61 20.84
C TYR A 85 -13.29 5.12 21.13
N ILE A 86 -13.11 4.30 20.10
CA ILE A 86 -12.89 2.86 20.29
C ILE A 86 -11.58 2.59 21.02
N HIS A 87 -10.53 3.35 20.76
CA HIS A 87 -9.27 3.18 21.48
C HIS A 87 -9.39 3.52 22.98
N ILE A 88 -10.16 4.55 23.34
CA ILE A 88 -10.33 4.96 24.74
C ILE A 88 -11.27 4.01 25.50
N PHE A 89 -12.41 3.65 24.90
CA PHE A 89 -13.47 2.91 25.59
C PHE A 89 -13.39 1.39 25.42
N TYR A 90 -12.76 0.92 24.34
CA TYR A 90 -12.63 -0.51 24.00
C TYR A 90 -11.21 -0.85 23.53
N PRO A 91 -10.19 -0.61 24.38
CA PRO A 91 -8.81 -0.94 24.06
C PRO A 91 -8.70 -2.43 23.70
N ASP A 92 -7.87 -2.73 22.70
CA ASP A 92 -7.60 -4.09 22.20
C ASP A 92 -8.81 -4.90 21.69
N SER A 93 -9.94 -4.23 21.44
CA SER A 93 -11.10 -4.87 20.80
C SER A 93 -10.83 -5.26 19.35
N THR A 94 -11.49 -6.32 18.88
CA THR A 94 -11.47 -6.74 17.46
C THR A 94 -11.94 -5.61 16.53
N ILE A 95 -12.84 -4.76 17.01
CA ILE A 95 -13.33 -3.58 16.29
C ILE A 95 -12.21 -2.52 16.18
N GLY A 96 -11.45 -2.30 17.24
CA GLY A 96 -10.28 -1.42 17.23
C GLY A 96 -9.22 -1.90 16.22
N LEU A 97 -8.94 -3.20 16.20
CA LEU A 97 -8.08 -3.81 15.18
C LEU A 97 -8.63 -3.61 13.77
N ALA A 98 -9.93 -3.81 13.55
CA ALA A 98 -10.55 -3.63 12.24
C ALA A 98 -10.38 -2.19 11.70
N ILE A 99 -10.55 -1.17 12.55
CA ILE A 99 -10.34 0.23 12.15
C ILE A 99 -8.87 0.51 11.85
N ASN A 100 -7.95 -0.02 12.67
CA ASN A 100 -6.52 0.14 12.46
C ASN A 100 -6.00 -0.59 11.21
N VAL A 101 -6.65 -1.66 10.78
CA VAL A 101 -6.32 -2.41 9.55
C VAL A 101 -6.92 -1.73 8.32
N THR A 102 -8.18 -1.30 8.39
CA THR A 102 -8.88 -0.70 7.22
C THR A 102 -8.35 0.68 6.84
N ARG A 103 -7.99 1.55 7.80
CA ARG A 103 -7.31 2.83 7.52
C ARG A 103 -7.99 3.70 6.43
N PHE A 104 -9.31 3.63 6.28
CA PHE A 104 -10.04 4.38 5.25
C PHE A 104 -9.84 5.89 5.39
N GLN A 105 -9.64 6.39 6.61
CA GLN A 105 -9.29 7.79 6.85
C GLN A 105 -8.00 8.21 6.14
N CYS A 106 -6.99 7.33 6.04
CA CYS A 106 -5.75 7.63 5.33
C CYS A 106 -5.99 7.78 3.83
N MET A 107 -6.75 6.86 3.23
CA MET A 107 -7.10 6.94 1.81
C MET A 107 -7.94 8.18 1.50
N LEU A 108 -8.88 8.54 2.39
CA LEU A 108 -9.66 9.77 2.29
C LEU A 108 -8.81 11.04 2.42
N ILE A 109 -7.78 11.07 3.27
CA ILE A 109 -6.83 12.19 3.35
C ILE A 109 -6.08 12.36 2.01
N GLY A 110 -5.66 11.24 1.39
CA GLY A 110 -5.10 11.26 0.04
C GLY A 110 -6.08 11.83 -1.00
N ALA A 111 -7.33 11.40 -0.95
CA ALA A 111 -8.38 11.90 -1.82
C ALA A 111 -8.69 13.40 -1.59
N LEU A 112 -8.66 13.85 -0.33
CA LEU A 112 -8.78 15.27 0.03
C LEU A 112 -7.65 16.09 -0.59
N GLY A 113 -6.40 15.61 -0.49
CA GLY A 113 -5.25 16.25 -1.14
C GLY A 113 -5.43 16.36 -2.66
N ALA A 114 -5.93 15.31 -3.31
CA ALA A 114 -6.22 15.31 -4.74
C ALA A 114 -7.34 16.29 -5.12
N ILE A 115 -8.43 16.39 -4.33
CA ILE A 115 -9.53 17.35 -4.55
C ILE A 115 -9.01 18.78 -4.40
N LEU A 116 -8.23 19.06 -3.36
CA LEU A 116 -7.66 20.39 -3.12
C LEU A 116 -6.70 20.82 -4.24
N TYR A 117 -5.91 19.88 -4.77
CA TYR A 117 -5.07 20.13 -5.93
C TYR A 117 -5.90 20.39 -7.19
N LYS A 118 -6.87 19.52 -7.49
CA LYS A 118 -7.71 19.62 -8.71
C LYS A 118 -8.54 20.91 -8.77
N ASN A 119 -8.98 21.42 -7.63
CA ASN A 119 -9.75 22.66 -7.53
C ASN A 119 -8.85 23.91 -7.41
N ASP A 120 -7.54 23.78 -7.64
CA ASP A 120 -6.57 24.89 -7.67
C ASP A 120 -6.57 25.77 -6.39
N TYR A 121 -6.71 25.15 -5.21
CA TYR A 121 -6.61 25.87 -3.95
C TYR A 121 -5.21 26.44 -3.73
N LYS A 122 -5.01 27.70 -4.13
CA LYS A 122 -3.69 28.36 -4.19
C LYS A 122 -2.91 28.32 -2.88
N TYR A 123 -3.56 28.55 -1.74
CA TYR A 123 -2.91 28.51 -0.44
C TYR A 123 -2.40 27.12 -0.08
N PHE A 124 -3.20 26.08 -0.33
CA PHE A 124 -2.80 24.70 -0.13
C PHE A 124 -1.56 24.37 -0.97
N ILE A 125 -1.63 24.61 -2.29
CA ILE A 125 -0.50 24.33 -3.21
C ILE A 125 0.74 25.14 -2.82
N LYS A 126 0.59 26.42 -2.44
CA LYS A 126 1.73 27.26 -2.02
C LYS A 126 2.43 26.72 -0.77
N ILE A 127 1.67 26.28 0.22
CA ILE A 127 2.20 25.72 1.47
C ILE A 127 2.89 24.38 1.19
N THR A 128 2.18 23.46 0.53
CA THR A 128 2.68 22.11 0.26
C THR A 128 3.93 22.11 -0.61
N THR A 129 4.05 23.04 -1.55
CA THR A 129 5.21 23.15 -2.46
C THR A 129 6.34 24.04 -1.95
N SER A 130 6.22 24.59 -0.75
CA SER A 130 7.29 25.40 -0.18
C SER A 130 8.50 24.54 0.20
N LYS A 131 9.71 25.02 -0.11
CA LYS A 131 10.97 24.34 0.24
C LYS A 131 11.06 23.93 1.73
N PRO A 132 10.75 24.80 2.72
CA PRO A 132 10.84 24.38 4.12
C PRO A 132 9.88 23.22 4.45
N VAL A 133 8.65 23.25 3.93
CA VAL A 133 7.68 22.16 4.14
C VAL A 133 8.17 20.86 3.52
N GLN A 134 8.76 20.90 2.32
CA GLN A 134 9.34 19.71 1.69
C GLN A 134 10.54 19.16 2.49
N ILE A 135 11.40 20.02 3.03
CA ILE A 135 12.56 19.60 3.85
C ILE A 135 12.07 18.90 5.10
N VAL A 136 11.13 19.53 5.82
CA VAL A 136 10.52 18.97 7.02
C VAL A 136 9.80 17.65 6.71
N SER A 137 9.08 17.57 5.59
CA SER A 137 8.38 16.35 5.16
C SER A 137 9.36 15.19 4.95
N TRP A 138 10.46 15.41 4.22
CA TRP A 138 11.49 14.39 4.04
C TRP A 138 12.19 14.02 5.34
N ALA A 139 12.50 14.99 6.19
CA ALA A 139 13.11 14.74 7.50
C ALA A 139 12.20 13.85 8.36
N ILE A 140 10.90 14.15 8.44
CA ILE A 140 9.96 13.32 9.21
C ILE A 140 9.84 11.92 8.59
N MET A 141 9.75 11.79 7.25
CA MET A 141 9.74 10.46 6.60
C MET A 141 10.96 9.62 6.98
N ILE A 142 12.16 10.21 6.97
CA ILE A 142 13.41 9.52 7.33
C ILE A 142 13.39 9.15 8.82
N LEU A 143 12.98 10.07 9.70
CA LEU A 143 12.90 9.83 11.14
C LEU A 143 11.92 8.69 11.49
N MET A 144 10.77 8.64 10.82
CA MET A 144 9.79 7.55 10.98
C MET A 144 10.34 6.22 10.45
N THR A 145 11.08 6.24 9.34
CA THR A 145 11.71 5.02 8.77
C THR A 145 12.74 4.40 9.70
N ILE A 146 13.48 5.22 10.46
CA ILE A 146 14.47 4.75 11.44
C ILE A 146 13.79 4.22 12.72
N ASN A 147 12.46 4.20 12.77
CA ASN A 147 11.63 3.66 13.87
C ASN A 147 11.98 4.27 15.25
N LYS A 148 12.47 5.52 15.26
CA LYS A 148 12.91 6.21 16.48
C LYS A 148 11.85 7.14 17.07
N TYR A 149 10.71 7.34 16.41
CA TYR A 149 9.70 8.30 16.85
C TYR A 149 8.27 7.77 16.65
N HIS A 150 7.61 7.44 17.76
CA HIS A 150 6.15 7.38 17.88
C HIS A 150 5.67 8.74 18.38
N ILE A 151 5.24 9.61 17.47
CA ILE A 151 4.83 10.98 17.83
C ILE A 151 3.50 10.92 18.60
N ALA A 152 2.58 10.10 18.10
CA ALA A 152 1.37 9.73 18.78
C ALA A 152 0.98 8.35 18.24
N SER A 153 1.22 7.28 19.01
CA SER A 153 1.01 5.89 18.57
C SER A 153 -0.34 5.66 17.88
N ILE A 154 -1.36 6.42 18.27
CA ILE A 154 -2.71 6.36 17.70
C ILE A 154 -2.89 7.14 16.38
N LEU A 155 -2.09 8.17 16.11
CA LEU A 155 -2.19 9.05 14.91
C LEU A 155 -0.99 8.93 13.96
N ASP A 156 -0.01 8.06 14.25
CA ASP A 156 1.20 7.91 13.44
C ASP A 156 0.87 7.63 11.96
N HIS A 157 -0.17 6.85 11.66
CA HIS A 157 -0.61 6.57 10.28
C HIS A 157 -1.17 7.81 9.58
N GLU A 158 -1.97 8.62 10.27
CA GLU A 158 -2.56 9.85 9.74
C GLU A 158 -1.48 10.92 9.50
N ILE A 159 -0.52 11.04 10.43
CA ILE A 159 0.64 11.94 10.27
C ILE A 159 1.45 11.52 9.05
N LEU A 160 1.79 10.23 8.92
CA LEU A 160 2.51 9.71 7.77
C LEU A 160 1.75 9.99 6.47
N THR A 161 0.43 9.78 6.48
CA THR A 161 -0.42 10.04 5.31
C THR A 161 -0.38 11.52 4.91
N LEU A 162 -0.50 12.44 5.87
CA LEU A 162 -0.39 13.87 5.59
C LEU A 162 0.96 14.22 4.96
N ILE A 163 2.06 13.70 5.51
CA ILE A 163 3.41 13.92 4.98
C ILE A 163 3.55 13.37 3.57
N THR A 164 3.04 12.16 3.30
CA THR A 164 3.07 11.58 1.95
C THR A 164 2.27 12.43 0.95
N VAL A 165 1.12 13.00 1.33
CA VAL A 165 0.38 13.96 0.49
C VAL A 165 1.22 15.19 0.18
N LEU A 166 1.91 15.77 1.18
CA LEU A 166 2.79 16.93 0.97
C LEU A 166 3.89 16.61 -0.06
N LEU A 167 4.53 15.45 0.09
CA LEU A 167 5.57 15.00 -0.84
C LEU A 167 5.02 14.77 -2.24
N ILE A 168 3.87 14.08 -2.38
CA ILE A 168 3.21 13.82 -3.66
C ILE A 168 2.89 15.13 -4.40
N ILE A 169 2.32 16.13 -3.71
CA ILE A 169 2.03 17.43 -4.33
C ILE A 169 3.32 18.15 -4.76
N GLY A 170 4.39 18.04 -3.96
CA GLY A 170 5.72 18.54 -4.33
C GLY A 170 6.24 17.91 -5.63
N GLN A 171 6.12 16.58 -5.78
CA GLN A 171 6.53 15.86 -6.98
C GLN A 171 5.71 16.25 -8.21
N ILE A 172 4.38 16.23 -8.12
CA ILE A 172 3.49 16.55 -9.26
C ILE A 172 3.69 17.99 -9.76
N THR A 173 4.05 18.91 -8.87
CA THR A 173 4.31 20.32 -9.23
C THR A 173 5.77 20.61 -9.61
N LYS A 174 6.63 19.58 -9.63
CA LYS A 174 8.09 19.68 -9.88
C LYS A 174 8.81 20.65 -8.95
N LYS A 175 8.31 20.77 -7.72
CA LYS A 175 8.88 21.59 -6.64
C LYS A 175 9.37 20.76 -5.45
N GLY A 176 9.34 19.44 -5.58
CA GLY A 176 9.95 18.51 -4.63
C GLY A 176 11.46 18.73 -4.52
N LEU A 177 12.05 18.35 -3.38
CA LEU A 177 13.50 18.46 -3.18
C LEU A 177 14.29 17.41 -3.94
N ILE A 178 13.73 16.20 -4.03
CA ILE A 178 14.31 15.05 -4.70
C ILE A 178 13.42 14.76 -5.88
N ASP A 179 14.00 14.66 -7.07
CA ASP A 179 13.28 14.22 -8.25
C ASP A 179 13.11 12.70 -8.23
N LEU A 180 11.87 12.24 -8.13
CA LEU A 180 11.53 10.82 -8.13
C LEU A 180 11.20 10.29 -9.54
N GLU A 181 11.11 11.16 -10.55
CA GLU A 181 10.83 10.80 -11.95
C GLU A 181 12.12 10.34 -12.66
N ASN A 182 12.69 9.20 -12.23
CA ASN A 182 13.86 8.61 -12.88
C ASN A 182 13.59 7.20 -13.40
N PHE A 183 14.39 6.79 -14.40
CA PHE A 183 14.22 5.51 -15.07
C PHE A 183 14.22 4.30 -14.12
N ILE A 184 15.04 4.33 -13.06
CA ILE A 184 15.16 3.21 -12.10
C ILE A 184 13.89 3.12 -11.25
N LEU A 185 13.43 4.23 -10.68
CA LEU A 185 12.22 4.29 -9.86
C LEU A 185 10.98 4.01 -10.70
N ASP A 186 10.91 4.48 -11.94
CA ASP A 186 9.84 4.15 -12.88
C ASP A 186 9.81 2.66 -13.21
N PHE A 187 10.98 2.05 -13.45
CA PHE A 187 11.10 0.62 -13.70
C PHE A 187 10.65 -0.20 -12.48
N LEU A 188 11.16 0.12 -11.29
CA LEU A 188 10.78 -0.53 -10.04
C LEU A 188 9.29 -0.34 -9.73
N GLY A 189 8.75 0.85 -10.03
CA GLY A 189 7.32 1.16 -9.90
C GLY A 189 6.46 0.27 -10.79
N LYS A 190 6.87 0.01 -12.04
CA LYS A 190 6.14 -0.87 -12.96
C LYS A 190 6.04 -2.31 -12.46
N ILE A 191 7.10 -2.85 -11.84
CA ILE A 191 7.13 -4.23 -11.34
C ILE A 191 6.75 -4.34 -9.85
N SER A 192 6.40 -3.22 -9.21
CA SER A 192 6.15 -3.15 -7.75
C SER A 192 5.02 -4.06 -7.28
N TYR A 193 3.96 -4.20 -8.09
CA TYR A 193 2.85 -5.11 -7.80
C TYR A 193 3.32 -6.56 -7.73
N GLY A 194 4.10 -7.02 -8.73
CA GLY A 194 4.70 -8.35 -8.73
C GLY A 194 5.62 -8.57 -7.51
N MET A 195 6.45 -7.56 -7.17
CA MET A 195 7.34 -7.63 -6.01
C MET A 195 6.54 -7.79 -4.72
N TYR A 196 5.48 -6.99 -4.56
CA TYR A 196 4.58 -7.06 -3.41
C TYR A 196 3.94 -8.45 -3.28
N VAL A 197 3.43 -9.05 -4.35
CA VAL A 197 2.77 -10.36 -4.31
C VAL A 197 3.73 -11.52 -4.02
N ILE A 198 4.92 -11.49 -4.63
CA ILE A 198 5.81 -12.66 -4.69
C ILE A 198 6.81 -12.71 -3.51
N HIS A 199 7.19 -11.56 -2.94
CA HIS A 199 8.28 -11.51 -1.96
C HIS A 199 8.09 -12.42 -0.73
N PRO A 200 6.91 -12.58 -0.09
CA PRO A 200 6.80 -13.40 1.11
C PRO A 200 6.96 -14.89 0.80
N LEU A 201 6.53 -15.29 -0.39
CA LEU A 201 6.71 -16.65 -0.87
C LEU A 201 8.19 -16.94 -1.13
N LEU A 202 8.92 -16.01 -1.76
CA LEU A 202 10.35 -16.17 -1.99
C LEU A 202 11.15 -16.16 -0.70
N ILE A 203 10.82 -15.28 0.25
CA ILE A 203 11.44 -15.30 1.58
C ILE A 203 11.27 -16.67 2.22
N PHE A 204 10.07 -17.25 2.17
CA PHE A 204 9.81 -18.59 2.71
C PHE A 204 10.61 -19.67 1.98
N LEU A 205 10.54 -19.74 0.65
CA LEU A 205 11.25 -20.75 -0.14
C LEU A 205 12.78 -20.65 0.05
N CYS A 206 13.32 -19.44 0.00
CA CYS A 206 14.73 -19.18 0.28
C CYS A 206 15.10 -19.56 1.72
N SER A 207 14.24 -19.28 2.71
CA SER A 207 14.51 -19.69 4.11
C SER A 207 14.57 -21.20 4.28
N LYS A 208 13.80 -21.98 3.50
CA LYS A 208 13.86 -23.45 3.54
C LYS A 208 15.13 -24.01 2.90
N VAL A 209 15.53 -23.46 1.76
CA VAL A 209 16.69 -23.95 0.99
C VAL A 209 18.02 -23.45 1.56
N LEU A 210 18.10 -22.17 1.93
CA LEU A 210 19.38 -21.53 2.29
C LEU A 210 19.78 -21.80 3.74
N VAL A 211 18.83 -21.97 4.66
CA VAL A 211 19.14 -22.28 6.07
C VAL A 211 19.85 -23.63 6.22
N GLU A 212 19.58 -24.59 5.34
CA GLU A 212 20.25 -25.89 5.33
C GLU A 212 21.69 -25.82 4.78
N VAL A 213 22.00 -24.80 3.97
CA VAL A 213 23.26 -24.70 3.22
C VAL A 213 24.25 -23.74 3.87
N THR A 214 23.79 -22.78 4.68
CA THR A 214 24.63 -21.70 5.20
C THR A 214 24.90 -21.79 6.70
N SER A 215 26.17 -21.71 7.09
CA SER A 215 26.60 -21.49 8.48
C SER A 215 26.21 -20.09 8.98
N TYR A 216 26.15 -19.86 10.30
CA TYR A 216 25.79 -18.56 10.91
C TYR A 216 26.92 -17.52 10.78
N SER A 217 27.24 -17.08 9.56
CA SER A 217 28.22 -16.04 9.27
C SER A 217 27.56 -14.78 8.70
N MET A 218 28.15 -13.60 8.96
CA MET A 218 27.69 -12.31 8.41
C MET A 218 27.59 -12.34 6.87
N LEU A 219 28.54 -13.01 6.21
CA LEU A 219 28.58 -13.14 4.76
C LEU A 219 27.36 -13.91 4.23
N ASN A 220 26.92 -14.95 4.95
CA ASN A 220 25.77 -15.74 4.54
C ASN A 220 24.47 -14.95 4.64
N TYR A 221 24.31 -14.11 5.66
CA TYR A 221 23.16 -13.21 5.72
C TYR A 221 23.12 -12.25 4.52
N LEU A 222 24.26 -11.64 4.17
CA LEU A 222 24.35 -10.77 3.00
C LEU A 222 23.98 -11.52 1.70
N ILE A 223 24.50 -12.73 1.52
CA ILE A 223 24.16 -13.58 0.37
C ILE A 223 22.65 -13.83 0.33
N VAL A 224 22.05 -14.26 1.45
CA VAL A 224 20.60 -14.53 1.53
C VAL A 224 19.78 -13.30 1.16
N TYR A 225 20.08 -12.13 1.73
CA TYR A 225 19.35 -10.89 1.44
C TYR A 225 19.49 -10.47 -0.03
N VAL A 226 20.72 -10.47 -0.56
CA VAL A 226 20.99 -10.10 -1.95
C VAL A 226 20.30 -11.08 -2.91
N SER A 227 20.33 -12.38 -2.61
CA SER A 227 19.66 -13.41 -3.40
C SER A 227 18.14 -13.23 -3.39
N ILE A 228 17.52 -13.00 -2.23
CA ILE A 228 16.07 -12.79 -2.12
C ILE A 228 15.65 -11.54 -2.88
N ILE A 229 16.35 -10.42 -2.71
CA ILE A 229 16.03 -9.16 -3.41
C ILE A 229 16.18 -9.34 -4.92
N SER A 230 17.31 -9.91 -5.36
CA SER A 230 17.58 -10.16 -6.78
C SER A 230 16.53 -11.07 -7.40
N LEU A 231 16.21 -12.19 -6.74
CA LEU A 231 15.22 -13.15 -7.22
C LEU A 231 13.82 -12.54 -7.26
N THR A 232 13.47 -11.71 -6.28
CA THR A 232 12.19 -10.97 -6.25
C THR A 232 12.09 -10.04 -7.43
N ILE A 233 13.12 -9.23 -7.72
CA ILE A 233 13.12 -8.30 -8.86
C ILE A 233 13.00 -9.07 -10.18
N VAL A 234 13.80 -10.13 -10.37
CA VAL A 234 13.82 -10.92 -11.60
C VAL A 234 12.48 -11.61 -11.86
N LEU A 235 11.92 -12.31 -10.86
CA LEU A 235 10.65 -13.00 -11.00
C LEU A 235 9.48 -12.02 -11.16
N SER A 236 9.52 -10.87 -10.49
CA SER A 236 8.50 -9.83 -10.64
C SER A 236 8.55 -9.19 -12.02
N TYR A 237 9.73 -9.00 -12.60
CA TYR A 237 9.87 -8.54 -13.98
C TYR A 237 9.27 -9.53 -14.98
N PHE A 238 9.53 -10.83 -14.81
CA PHE A 238 8.92 -11.85 -15.67
C PHE A 238 7.41 -11.95 -15.47
N SER A 239 6.92 -11.87 -14.23
CA SER A 239 5.48 -11.75 -13.93
C SER A 239 4.86 -10.57 -14.66
N TYR A 240 5.49 -9.39 -14.55
CA TYR A 240 5.01 -8.18 -15.21
C TYR A 240 4.93 -8.34 -16.72
N LYS A 241 6.00 -8.84 -17.35
CA LYS A 241 6.08 -8.97 -18.81
C LYS A 241 5.11 -10.01 -19.38
N TYR A 242 4.97 -11.16 -18.73
CA TYR A 242 4.25 -12.30 -19.31
C TYR A 242 2.84 -12.49 -18.76
N LEU A 243 2.58 -12.08 -17.52
CA LEU A 243 1.26 -12.21 -16.90
C LEU A 243 0.54 -10.87 -16.89
N GLU A 244 1.14 -9.82 -16.32
CA GLU A 244 0.42 -8.56 -16.05
C GLU A 244 0.22 -7.73 -17.33
N MET A 245 1.25 -7.57 -18.15
CA MET A 245 1.21 -6.73 -19.34
C MET A 245 0.12 -7.13 -20.35
N PRO A 246 -0.14 -8.43 -20.64
CA PRO A 246 -1.29 -8.83 -21.44
C PRO A 246 -2.63 -8.35 -20.89
N PHE A 247 -2.89 -8.50 -19.59
CA PHE A 247 -4.14 -8.03 -18.97
C PHE A 247 -4.24 -6.51 -18.96
N LEU A 248 -3.14 -5.80 -18.70
CA LEU A 248 -3.11 -4.34 -18.76
C LEU A 248 -3.41 -3.83 -20.19
N ARG A 249 -2.84 -4.46 -21.22
CA ARG A 249 -3.13 -4.14 -22.63
C ARG A 249 -4.60 -4.38 -22.98
N LEU A 250 -5.19 -5.48 -22.49
CA LEU A 250 -6.61 -5.76 -22.67
C LEU A 250 -7.50 -4.72 -21.98
N LYS A 251 -7.15 -4.32 -20.75
CA LYS A 251 -7.84 -3.26 -20.00
C LYS A 251 -7.83 -1.95 -20.79
N THR A 252 -6.65 -1.48 -21.19
CA THR A 252 -6.49 -0.22 -21.95
C THR A 252 -7.26 -0.24 -23.25
N LYS A 253 -7.25 -1.38 -23.97
CA LYS A 253 -7.91 -1.48 -25.27
C LYS A 253 -9.45 -1.55 -25.19
N LYS A 254 -10.01 -2.19 -24.16
CA LYS A 254 -11.45 -2.51 -24.12
C LYS A 254 -12.26 -1.75 -23.07
N TYR A 255 -11.65 -1.33 -21.96
CA TYR A 255 -12.38 -0.91 -20.77
C TYR A 255 -11.97 0.47 -20.23
N THR A 256 -10.90 1.08 -20.75
CA THR A 256 -10.43 2.38 -20.28
C THR A 256 -11.16 3.53 -20.98
N VAL A 257 -11.97 4.28 -20.22
CA VAL A 257 -12.66 5.50 -20.69
C VAL A 257 -11.77 6.75 -20.54
N ILE A 258 -10.85 6.74 -19.57
CA ILE A 258 -9.90 7.83 -19.30
C ILE A 258 -8.51 7.23 -19.20
N ASN A 259 -7.62 7.60 -20.12
CA ASN A 259 -6.24 7.12 -20.11
C ASN A 259 -5.46 7.80 -18.98
N SER A 260 -4.88 7.01 -18.07
CA SER A 260 -3.96 7.51 -17.04
C SER A 260 -2.60 7.83 -17.67
N SER A 261 -1.97 8.93 -17.27
CA SER A 261 -0.71 9.43 -17.84
C SER A 261 0.46 8.43 -17.79
N GLY A 262 0.43 7.49 -16.84
CA GLY A 262 1.42 6.40 -16.71
C GLY A 262 1.22 5.21 -17.65
N THR A 263 0.13 5.14 -18.42
CA THR A 263 -0.13 4.05 -19.39
C THR A 263 0.56 4.25 -20.74
N ARG A 264 1.72 4.92 -20.76
CA ARG A 264 2.63 4.82 -21.91
C ARG A 264 3.23 3.42 -21.92
N ILE A 265 2.47 2.51 -22.53
CA ILE A 265 2.96 1.19 -22.94
C ILE A 265 3.91 1.47 -24.11
N SER A 266 5.14 1.85 -23.80
CA SER A 266 6.26 1.83 -24.75
C SER A 266 6.60 0.38 -25.07
#